data_AF-A0A968J2S6-F1
#
_entry.id   AF-A0A968J2S6-F1
#
_cell.length_a   1.000
_cell.length_b   1.000
_cell.length_c   1.000
_cell.angle_alpha   90.00
_cell.angle_beta   90.00
_cell.angle_gamma   90.00
#
_symmetry.space_group_name_H-M   'P 1'
#
loop_
_entity.id
_entity.type
_entity.pdbx_description
1 polymer ?
#
loop_
_entity_poly.entity_id
_entity_poly.type
_entity_poly.pdbx_seq_one_letter_code
_entity_poly.pdbx_strand_id
1 'polypeptide(L)' 'MTLNELIPAIRSLSHADKFQLVQIVLQQLAIEDGINIPPPTPFDPRQFFGVAQQSKQAINDYLANSREEWL' A
#
# COMPACT_ATOMS: atom_id res chain seq x y z
N MET A 1 -26.17 -19.56 4.40
CA MET A 1 -25.64 -18.29 4.94
C MET A 1 -25.96 -17.19 3.94
N THR A 2 -26.66 -16.16 4.39
CA THR A 2 -27.04 -15.02 3.55
C THR A 2 -26.11 -13.83 3.81
N LEU A 3 -26.03 -12.88 2.88
CA LEU A 3 -25.26 -11.64 3.07
C LEU A 3 -25.66 -10.89 4.35
N ASN A 4 -26.94 -10.93 4.72
CA ASN A 4 -27.46 -10.27 5.91
C ASN A 4 -26.92 -10.89 7.21
N GLU A 5 -26.56 -12.16 7.21
CA GLU A 5 -25.92 -12.85 8.33
C GLU A 5 -24.40 -12.62 8.37
N LEU A 6 -23.79 -12.29 7.22
CA LEU A 6 -22.35 -12.03 7.10
C LEU A 6 -21.96 -10.61 7.55
N ILE A 7 -22.79 -9.60 7.30
CA ILE A 7 -22.52 -8.20 7.62
C ILE A 7 -22.16 -7.97 9.11
N PRO A 8 -22.89 -8.55 10.09
CA PRO A 8 -22.52 -8.42 11.50
C PRO A 8 -21.16 -9.04 11.83
N ALA A 9 -20.81 -10.17 11.21
CA ALA A 9 -19.51 -10.82 11.40
C ALA A 9 -18.35 -10.02 10.78
N ILE A 10 -18.58 -9.36 9.64
CA ILE A 10 -17.61 -8.44 9.04
C ILE A 10 -17.42 -7.20 9.92
N ARG A 11 -18.47 -6.70 10.57
CA ARG A 11 -18.37 -5.51 11.43
C ARG A 11 -17.36 -5.67 12.56
N SER A 12 -17.31 -6.86 13.18
CA SER A 12 -16.38 -7.17 14.27
C SER A 12 -14.92 -7.35 13.84
N LEU A 13 -14.64 -7.46 12.54
CA LEU A 13 -13.29 -7.58 12.03
C LEU A 13 -12.49 -6.28 12.21
N SER A 14 -11.17 -6.42 12.37
CA SER A 14 -10.26 -5.28 12.35
C SER A 14 -10.27 -4.60 10.97
N HIS A 15 -9.73 -3.40 10.89
CA HIS A 15 -9.63 -2.70 9.60
C HIS A 15 -8.77 -3.50 8.60
N ALA A 16 -7.67 -4.08 9.05
CA ALA A 16 -6.78 -4.88 8.21
C ALA A 16 -7.50 -6.13 7.67
N ASP A 17 -8.24 -6.83 8.53
CA ASP A 17 -8.98 -8.04 8.15
C ASP A 17 -10.11 -7.74 7.16
N LYS A 18 -10.76 -6.57 7.27
CA LYS A 18 -11.75 -6.10 6.29
C LYS A 18 -11.11 -5.89 4.92
N PHE A 19 -9.94 -5.24 4.88
CA PHE A 19 -9.21 -5.07 3.63
C PHE A 19 -8.78 -6.41 3.02
N GLN A 20 -8.28 -7.34 3.84
CA GLN A 20 -7.91 -8.67 3.40
C GLN A 20 -9.11 -9.43 2.82
N LEU A 21 -10.28 -9.35 3.46
CA LEU A 21 -11.51 -9.98 2.96
C LEU A 21 -11.92 -9.40 1.60
N VAL A 22 -11.87 -8.08 1.42
CA VAL A 22 -12.14 -7.43 0.13
C VAL A 22 -11.15 -7.91 -0.94
N GLN A 23 -9.85 -7.98 -0.61
CA GLN A 23 -8.84 -8.48 -1.54
C GLN A 23 -9.12 -9.93 -1.98
N ILE A 24 -9.54 -10.79 -1.05
CA ILE A 24 -9.90 -12.18 -1.36
C ILE A 24 -11.11 -12.23 -2.32
N VAL A 25 -12.16 -11.46 -2.04
CA VAL A 25 -13.37 -11.43 -2.90
C VAL A 25 -13.03 -10.92 -4.30
N LEU A 26 -12.24 -9.85 -4.41
CA LEU A 26 -11.79 -9.32 -5.70
C LEU A 26 -10.92 -10.32 -6.46
N GLN A 27 -10.05 -11.06 -5.78
CA GLN A 27 -9.25 -12.12 -6.40
C GLN A 27 -10.13 -13.24 -6.96
N GLN A 28 -11.17 -13.65 -6.24
CA GLN A 28 -12.10 -14.67 -6.71
C GLN A 28 -12.86 -14.23 -7.96
N LEU A 29 -13.38 -13.01 -7.98
CA LEU A 29 -14.07 -12.46 -9.15
C LEU A 29 -13.17 -12.39 -10.39
N ALA A 30 -11.93 -11.94 -10.21
CA ALA A 30 -10.99 -11.89 -11.32
C ALA A 30 -10.62 -13.29 -11.83
N ILE A 31 -10.53 -14.31 -10.97
CA ILE A 31 -10.37 -15.71 -11.39
C ILE A 31 -11.60 -16.17 -12.21
N GLU A 32 -12.81 -15.85 -11.76
CA GLU A 32 -14.06 -16.17 -12.47
C GLU A 32 -14.13 -15.51 -13.87
N ASP A 33 -13.64 -14.27 -13.98
CA ASP A 33 -13.56 -13.52 -15.24
C ASP A 33 -12.37 -13.93 -16.13
N GLY A 34 -11.56 -14.90 -15.70
CA GLY A 34 -10.37 -15.34 -16.42
C GLY A 34 -9.22 -14.31 -16.44
N ILE A 35 -9.27 -13.32 -15.55
CA ILE A 35 -8.22 -12.32 -15.37
C ILE A 35 -7.08 -12.97 -14.60
N ASN A 36 -5.92 -13.10 -15.23
CA ASN A 36 -4.73 -13.60 -14.57
C ASN A 36 -4.16 -12.53 -13.64
N ILE A 37 -4.38 -12.68 -12.33
CA ILE A 37 -3.83 -11.78 -11.32
C ILE A 37 -2.43 -12.30 -10.94
N PRO A 38 -1.37 -11.51 -11.16
CA PRO A 38 -0.05 -11.89 -10.69
C PRO A 38 -0.06 -12.00 -9.15
N PRO A 39 0.71 -12.94 -8.58
CA PRO A 39 0.78 -13.11 -7.14
C PRO A 39 1.22 -11.79 -6.48
N PRO A 40 0.72 -11.49 -5.26
CA PRO A 40 1.09 -10.28 -4.56
C PRO A 40 2.61 -10.25 -4.37
N THR A 41 3.27 -9.30 -5.03
CA THR A 41 4.69 -9.06 -4.82
C THR A 41 4.87 -8.41 -3.45
N PRO A 42 5.88 -8.82 -2.66
CA PRO A 42 6.23 -8.11 -1.44
C PRO A 42 6.34 -6.61 -1.71
N PHE A 43 5.82 -5.79 -0.81
CA PHE A 43 6.00 -4.35 -0.91
C PHE A 43 7.50 -4.04 -0.89
N ASP A 44 8.01 -3.49 -1.99
CA ASP A 44 9.37 -2.97 -2.07
C ASP A 44 9.32 -1.44 -1.88
N PRO A 45 9.74 -0.92 -0.70
CA PRO A 45 9.77 0.52 -0.46
C PRO A 45 10.61 1.27 -1.50
N ARG A 46 11.64 0.63 -2.07
CA ARG A 46 12.53 1.23 -3.07
C ARG A 46 11.87 1.36 -4.43
N GLN A 47 10.90 0.50 -4.74
CA GLN A 47 10.07 0.63 -5.94
C GLN A 47 8.94 1.63 -5.73
N PHE A 48 8.34 1.66 -4.54
CA PHE A 48 7.19 2.53 -4.24
C PHE A 48 7.56 4.00 -4.00
N PHE A 49 8.56 4.26 -3.16
CA PHE A 49 9.05 5.62 -2.88
C PHE A 49 10.11 6.09 -3.88
N GLY A 50 10.40 5.24 -4.89
CA GLY A 50 11.57 5.37 -5.74
C GLY A 50 12.87 5.12 -4.97
N VAL A 51 13.96 4.94 -5.71
CA VAL A 51 15.29 5.18 -5.15
C VAL A 51 15.34 6.68 -4.93
N ALA A 52 14.93 7.17 -3.77
CA ALA A 52 15.27 8.51 -3.34
C ALA A 52 16.79 8.56 -3.16
N GLN A 53 17.49 8.60 -4.28
CA GLN A 53 18.93 8.74 -4.40
C GLN A 53 19.28 10.21 -4.18
N GLN A 54 18.57 10.90 -3.29
CA GLN A 54 19.14 12.08 -2.67
C GLN A 54 20.23 11.55 -1.75
N SER A 55 21.46 11.55 -2.28
CA SER A 55 22.64 11.29 -1.47
C SER A 55 22.53 12.15 -0.20
N LYS A 56 22.98 11.62 0.94
CA LYS A 56 23.08 12.45 2.15
C LYS A 56 23.80 13.77 1.87
N GLN A 57 24.71 13.78 0.90
CA GLN A 57 25.33 14.98 0.32
C GLN A 57 24.28 15.99 -0.19
N ALA A 58 23.39 15.62 -1.11
CA ALA A 58 22.40 16.54 -1.68
C ALA A 58 21.46 17.13 -0.62
N ILE A 59 21.12 16.34 0.41
CA ILE A 59 20.31 16.79 1.55
C ILE A 59 21.10 17.77 2.42
N ASN A 60 22.37 17.45 2.70
CA ASN A 60 23.27 18.32 3.47
C ASN A 60 23.57 19.63 2.73
N ASP A 61 23.77 19.60 1.41
CA ASP A 61 24.04 20.78 0.59
C ASP A 61 22.81 21.70 0.55
N TYR A 62 21.60 21.14 0.41
CA TYR A 62 20.36 21.89 0.53
C TYR A 62 20.21 22.53 1.91
N LEU A 63 20.48 21.78 2.99
CA LEU A 63 20.43 22.29 4.36
C LEU A 63 21.47 23.38 4.61
N ALA A 64 22.68 23.27 4.05
CA ALA A 64 23.73 24.26 4.17
C ALA A 64 23.35 25.56 3.44
N ASN A 65 22.94 25.48 2.18
CA ASN A 65 22.52 26.65 1.40
C ASN A 65 21.27 27.32 1.98
N SER A 66 20.29 26.53 2.43
CA SER A 66 19.08 27.07 3.06
C SER A 66 19.35 27.76 4.40
N ARG A 67 20.53 27.58 5.00
CA ARG A 67 20.92 28.23 6.26
C ARG A 67 21.62 29.58 6.03
N GLU A 68 22.18 29.80 4.86
CA GLU A 68 22.85 31.05 4.48
C GLU A 68 21.87 32.12 3.97
N GLU A 69 20.68 31.75 3.52
CA GLU A 69 19.64 32.70 3.05
C GLU A 69 18.85 33.38 4.19
N TRP A 70 19.12 33.04 5.46
CA TRP A 70 18.46 33.62 6.64
C TRP A 70 19.36 34.52 7.49
N LEU A 71 20.56 34.86 6.99
CA LEU A 71 21.49 35.82 7.60
C LEU A 71 21.67 37.04 6.68
#